data_AF-A0A2P7U2Z5-F1
#
_entry.id   AF-A0A2P7U2Z5-F1
#
_cell.length_a   1.000
_cell.length_b   1.000
_cell.length_c   1.000
_cell.angle_alpha   90.00
_cell.angle_beta   90.00
_cell.angle_gamma   90.00
#
_symmetry.space_group_name_H-M   'P 1'
#
loop_
_entity.id
_entity.type
_entity.pdbx_description
1 polymer ?
#
loop_
_entity_poly.entity_id
_entity_poly.type
_entity_poly.pdbx_seq_one_letter_code
_entity_poly.pdbx_strand_id
1 'polypeptide(L)'
;MQKLPKEKRPILQHLWIFGNGECVQGLWIDPAQQVKEGGCIQCLGSSADGFHQEYLPIKDISPEQRIGVCSAFTPYAVSGGMMATSLGINMILEWLSTGKIEKNYQTRYNSIHYLNKIEDINLIGNDKCQFCGVSGELNEYK
;
A
#
# COMPACT_ATOMS: atom_id res chain seq x y z
N MET A 1 15.71 7.91 14.38
CA MET A 1 14.25 7.66 14.21
C MET A 1 13.76 6.81 15.37
N GLN A 2 12.77 7.29 16.12
CA GLN A 2 12.27 6.59 17.31
C GLN A 2 11.32 5.46 16.86
N LYS A 3 11.65 4.20 17.14
CA LYS A 3 10.79 3.05 16.81
C LYS A 3 9.74 2.90 17.91
N LEU A 4 8.46 2.94 17.57
CA LEU A 4 7.39 2.56 18.50
C LEU A 4 7.50 1.05 18.82
N PRO A 5 7.34 0.65 20.10
CA PRO A 5 7.19 -0.76 20.47
C PRO A 5 6.05 -1.41 19.70
N LYS A 6 6.16 -2.71 19.37
CA LYS A 6 5.21 -3.43 18.50
C LYS A 6 3.78 -3.32 19.02
N GLU A 7 3.60 -3.40 20.33
CA GLU A 7 2.33 -3.38 21.05
C GLU A 7 1.65 -2.01 20.98
N LYS A 8 2.41 -0.96 20.68
CA LYS A 8 1.91 0.42 20.55
C LYS A 8 1.75 0.86 19.10
N ARG A 9 2.09 0.01 18.13
CA ARG A 9 1.89 0.33 16.73
C ARG A 9 0.40 0.20 16.40
N PRO A 10 -0.22 1.22 15.79
CA PRO A 10 -1.60 1.09 15.32
C PRO A 10 -1.65 0.21 14.08
N ILE A 11 -2.84 -0.33 13.79
CA ILE A 11 -3.17 -0.80 12.46
C ILE A 11 -3.20 0.42 11.52
N LEU A 12 -2.55 0.34 10.37
CA LEU A 12 -2.53 1.40 9.36
C LEU A 12 -3.18 0.93 8.07
N GLN A 13 -4.05 1.77 7.51
CA GLN A 13 -4.60 1.60 6.18
C GLN A 13 -4.09 2.73 5.29
N HIS A 14 -3.34 2.37 4.25
CA HIS A 14 -2.94 3.29 3.19
C HIS A 14 -3.82 3.07 1.98
N LEU A 15 -4.29 4.16 1.37
CA LEU A 15 -5.06 4.16 0.14
C LEU A 15 -4.53 5.26 -0.77
N TRP A 16 -4.34 4.95 -2.05
CA TRP A 16 -3.94 5.94 -3.03
C TRP A 16 -4.51 5.62 -4.41
N ILE A 17 -4.75 6.69 -5.16
CA ILE A 17 -5.15 6.63 -6.56
C ILE A 17 -3.88 6.58 -7.39
N PHE A 18 -3.84 5.66 -8.34
CA PHE A 18 -2.71 5.49 -9.24
C PHE A 18 -3.03 6.09 -10.62
N GLY A 19 -2.04 6.77 -11.20
CA GLY A 19 -2.15 7.51 -12.45
C GLY A 19 -3.24 8.59 -12.41
N ASN A 20 -3.96 8.77 -13.51
CA ASN A 20 -5.11 9.67 -13.62
C ASN A 20 -6.44 9.01 -13.21
N GLY A 21 -6.41 7.96 -12.38
CA GLY A 21 -7.59 7.23 -11.91
C GLY A 21 -7.83 5.90 -12.61
N GLU A 22 -6.78 5.32 -13.21
CA GLU A 22 -6.82 4.01 -13.83
C GLU A 22 -7.10 2.90 -12.80
N CYS A 23 -6.51 3.04 -11.61
CA CYS A 23 -6.77 2.13 -10.50
C CYS A 23 -6.51 2.78 -9.15
N VAL A 24 -6.87 2.03 -8.11
CA VAL A 24 -6.67 2.40 -6.73
C VAL A 24 -6.05 1.24 -5.99
N GLN A 25 -5.10 1.53 -5.12
CA GLN A 25 -4.40 0.53 -4.35
C GLN A 25 -4.60 0.78 -2.86
N GLY A 26 -4.66 -0.31 -2.11
CA GLY A 26 -4.79 -0.30 -0.66
C GLY A 26 -3.74 -1.19 -0.03
N LEU A 27 -3.10 -0.71 1.02
CA LEU A 27 -2.19 -1.48 1.85
C LEU A 27 -2.69 -1.48 3.30
N TRP A 28 -2.93 -2.66 3.84
CA TRP A 28 -3.26 -2.88 5.24
C TRP A 28 -2.05 -3.36 6.01
N ILE A 29 -1.69 -2.64 7.06
CA ILE A 29 -0.56 -2.97 7.92
C ILE A 29 -1.09 -3.29 9.30
N ASP A 30 -1.10 -4.57 9.64
CA ASP A 30 -1.38 -5.05 10.98
C ASP A 30 -0.06 -5.45 11.67
N PRO A 31 0.37 -4.73 12.72
CA PRO A 31 1.58 -5.06 13.49
C PRO A 31 1.60 -6.50 14.03
N ALA A 32 0.44 -7.10 14.31
CA ALA A 32 0.36 -8.49 14.76
C ALA A 32 0.82 -9.48 13.66
N GLN A 33 0.55 -9.15 12.40
CA GLN A 33 0.83 -9.99 11.22
C GLN A 33 2.15 -9.64 10.51
N GLN A 34 2.65 -8.42 10.72
CA GLN A 34 3.84 -7.87 10.07
C GLN A 34 5.12 -8.70 10.27
N VAL A 35 5.21 -9.48 11.36
CA VAL A 35 6.40 -10.28 11.68
C VAL A 35 6.45 -11.62 10.95
N LYS A 36 5.31 -12.10 10.42
CA LYS A 36 5.23 -13.39 9.72
C LYS A 36 5.12 -13.22 8.21
N GLU A 37 4.27 -12.30 7.74
CA GLU A 37 3.85 -12.25 6.33
C GLU A 37 3.57 -10.82 5.81
N GLY A 38 3.85 -9.76 6.58
CA GLY A 38 3.42 -8.40 6.24
C GLY A 38 4.56 -7.39 6.04
N GLY A 39 4.63 -6.82 4.84
CA GLY A 39 5.48 -5.67 4.51
C GLY A 39 4.82 -4.34 4.89
N CYS A 40 5.64 -3.29 4.97
CA CYS A 40 5.17 -1.92 5.19
C CYS A 40 5.17 -1.12 3.88
N ILE A 41 4.70 0.13 3.94
CA ILE A 41 4.74 1.05 2.78
C ILE A 41 6.15 1.20 2.18
N GLN A 42 7.20 1.17 3.01
CA GLN A 42 8.60 1.22 2.55
C GLN A 42 9.03 -0.05 1.79
N CYS A 43 8.34 -1.18 2.01
CA CYS A 43 8.61 -2.40 1.23
C CYS A 43 8.07 -2.30 -0.19
N LEU A 44 7.10 -1.40 -0.45
CA LEU A 44 6.64 -1.09 -1.80
C LEU A 44 7.62 -0.19 -2.55
N GLY A 45 8.43 0.60 -1.85
CA GLY A 45 9.44 1.49 -2.43
C GLY A 45 9.75 2.69 -1.53
N SER A 46 10.48 3.67 -2.05
CA SER A 46 10.86 4.88 -1.32
C SER A 46 10.12 6.10 -1.85
N SER A 47 9.91 7.12 -1.01
CA SER A 47 9.33 8.38 -1.47
C SER A 47 10.22 9.13 -2.48
N ALA A 48 11.51 8.79 -2.57
CA ALA A 48 12.46 9.41 -3.50
C ALA A 48 12.46 8.71 -4.87
N ASP A 49 12.38 7.38 -4.88
CA ASP A 49 12.54 6.56 -6.08
C ASP A 49 11.20 6.02 -6.63
N GLY A 50 10.11 6.25 -5.89
CA GLY A 50 8.80 5.68 -6.18
C GLY A 50 8.68 4.22 -5.75
N PHE A 51 7.57 3.59 -6.13
CA PHE A 51 7.35 2.17 -5.88
C PHE A 51 8.16 1.29 -6.83
N HIS A 52 8.58 0.12 -6.35
CA HIS A 52 9.25 -0.89 -7.14
C HIS A 52 8.34 -1.37 -8.29
N GLN A 53 8.95 -1.66 -9.44
CA GLN A 53 8.26 -1.95 -10.69
C GLN A 53 7.30 -3.15 -10.61
N GLU A 54 7.60 -4.13 -9.75
CA GLU A 54 6.77 -5.30 -9.49
C GLU A 54 5.46 -4.97 -8.76
N TYR A 55 5.38 -3.84 -8.06
CA TYR A 55 4.19 -3.42 -7.31
C TYR A 55 3.39 -2.32 -8.02
N LEU A 56 3.87 -1.86 -9.17
CA LEU A 56 3.13 -0.94 -10.02
C LEU A 56 1.96 -1.70 -10.67
N PRO A 57 0.72 -1.22 -10.51
CA PRO A 57 -0.47 -1.92 -10.98
C PRO A 57 -0.63 -1.87 -12.51
N ILE A 58 -0.04 -0.85 -13.12
CA ILE A 58 0.00 -0.66 -14.57
C ILE A 58 1.41 -0.19 -14.91
N LYS A 59 2.07 -0.95 -15.80
CA LYS A 59 3.41 -0.62 -16.29
C LYS A 59 3.32 0.39 -17.43
N ASP A 60 4.41 1.15 -17.60
CA ASP A 60 4.60 2.08 -18.73
C ASP A 60 3.49 3.13 -18.88
N ILE A 61 2.88 3.53 -17.76
CA ILE A 61 1.94 4.63 -17.73
C ILE A 61 2.68 5.97 -17.62
N SER A 62 2.27 6.95 -18.42
CA SER A 62 2.72 8.34 -18.31
C SER A 62 1.52 9.20 -17.92
N PRO A 63 1.19 9.27 -16.61
CA PRO A 63 0.02 10.02 -16.19
C PRO A 63 0.20 11.51 -16.47
N GLU A 64 -0.87 12.18 -16.88
CA GLU A 64 -0.87 13.63 -16.99
C GLU A 64 -0.53 14.23 -15.63
N GLN A 65 0.51 15.07 -15.60
CA GLN A 65 0.85 15.88 -14.44
C GLN A 65 0.56 17.33 -14.77
N ARG A 66 -0.10 18.05 -13.86
CA ARG A 66 -0.31 19.49 -13.98
C ARG A 66 0.46 20.20 -12.87
N ILE A 67 1.20 21.22 -13.28
CA ILE A 67 1.93 22.10 -12.37
C ILE A 67 1.17 23.43 -12.35
N GLY A 68 0.47 23.68 -11.24
CA GLY A 68 -0.06 24.98 -10.87
C GLY A 68 0.96 25.76 -10.03
N VAL A 69 0.68 27.05 -9.84
CA VAL A 69 1.58 28.04 -9.21
C VAL A 69 2.14 27.59 -7.84
N CYS A 70 1.40 26.76 -7.10
CA CYS A 70 1.83 26.16 -5.82
C CYS A 70 1.49 24.68 -5.67
N SER A 71 1.12 23.97 -6.75
CA SER A 71 0.66 22.59 -6.67
C SER A 71 1.08 21.79 -7.89
N ALA A 72 1.89 20.76 -7.69
CA ALA A 72 1.98 19.65 -8.62
C ALA A 72 0.90 18.64 -8.24
N PHE A 73 0.01 18.29 -9.17
CA PHE A 73 -0.99 17.26 -8.94
C PHE A 73 -1.26 16.44 -10.19
N THR A 74 -1.67 15.19 -9.96
CA THR A 74 -2.15 14.28 -11.01
C THR A 74 -3.67 14.36 -11.01
N PRO A 75 -4.31 14.99 -12.01
CA PRO A 75 -5.77 15.01 -12.09
C PRO A 75 -6.29 13.58 -12.23
N TYR A 76 -7.30 13.22 -11.46
CA TYR A 76 -8.02 11.96 -11.61
C TYR A 76 -9.52 12.21 -11.68
N ALA A 77 -10.24 11.30 -12.35
CA ALA A 77 -11.69 11.36 -12.39
C ALA A 77 -12.29 11.33 -10.97
N VAL A 78 -13.40 12.02 -10.73
CA VAL A 78 -14.09 12.06 -9.41
C VAL A 78 -14.38 10.64 -8.87
N SER A 79 -14.62 9.69 -9.78
CA SER A 79 -14.78 8.27 -9.45
C SER A 79 -13.57 7.65 -8.74
N GLY A 80 -12.36 8.15 -8.94
CA GLY A 80 -11.14 7.68 -8.27
C GLY A 80 -11.25 7.74 -6.75
N GLY A 81 -11.74 8.86 -6.20
CA GLY A 81 -11.95 9.00 -4.76
C GLY A 81 -13.04 8.06 -4.21
N MET A 82 -14.09 7.81 -5.01
CA MET A 82 -15.14 6.86 -4.65
C MET A 82 -14.63 5.42 -4.67
N MET A 83 -13.82 5.05 -5.67
CA MET A 83 -13.18 3.74 -5.74
C MET A 83 -12.20 3.52 -4.57
N ALA A 84 -11.43 4.55 -4.19
CA ALA A 84 -10.54 4.51 -3.02
C ALA A 84 -11.31 4.24 -1.73
N THR A 85 -12.41 4.99 -1.55
CA THR A 85 -13.28 4.86 -0.39
C THR A 85 -13.91 3.46 -0.34
N SER A 86 -14.41 2.97 -1.48
CA SER A 86 -15.00 1.63 -1.57
C SER A 86 -13.98 0.53 -1.23
N LEU A 87 -12.75 0.63 -1.74
CA LEU A 87 -11.68 -0.31 -1.41
C LEU A 87 -11.36 -0.28 0.08
N GLY A 88 -11.18 0.92 0.63
CA GLY A 88 -10.90 1.11 2.06
C GLY A 88 -11.95 0.50 2.97
N ILE A 89 -13.23 0.75 2.67
CA ILE A 89 -14.35 0.17 3.40
C ILE A 89 -14.35 -1.36 3.29
N ASN A 90 -14.14 -1.92 2.10
CA ASN A 90 -14.13 -3.37 1.92
C ASN A 90 -13.05 -4.06 2.75
N MET A 91 -11.84 -3.49 2.80
CA MET A 91 -10.78 -4.01 3.68
C MET A 91 -11.20 -3.92 5.15
N ILE A 92 -11.72 -2.79 5.62
CA ILE A 92 -12.19 -2.66 7.02
C ILE A 92 -13.26 -3.71 7.34
N LEU A 93 -14.22 -3.94 6.43
CA LEU A 93 -15.27 -4.95 6.62
C LEU A 93 -14.72 -6.37 6.68
N GLU A 94 -13.74 -6.71 5.83
CA GLU A 94 -13.04 -7.99 5.86
C GLU A 94 -12.35 -8.20 7.21
N TRP A 95 -11.63 -7.19 7.69
CA TRP A 95 -10.95 -7.23 8.99
C TRP A 95 -11.93 -7.38 10.15
N LEU A 96 -13.01 -6.61 10.17
CA LEU A 96 -14.05 -6.71 11.21
C LEU A 96 -14.72 -8.09 11.21
N SER A 97 -14.91 -8.69 10.05
CA SER A 97 -15.62 -9.97 9.90
C SER A 97 -14.77 -11.18 10.22
N THR A 98 -13.47 -11.14 9.90
CA THR A 98 -12.58 -12.32 9.99
C THR A 98 -11.46 -12.16 11.03
N GLY A 99 -11.27 -10.96 11.56
CA GLY A 99 -10.14 -10.59 12.43
C GLY A 99 -8.82 -10.37 11.68
N LYS A 100 -8.80 -10.51 10.34
CA LYS A 100 -7.61 -10.30 9.50
C LYS A 100 -7.96 -9.80 8.10
N ILE A 101 -6.95 -9.40 7.35
CA ILE A 101 -7.05 -9.22 5.89
C ILE A 101 -6.24 -10.34 5.24
N GLU A 102 -6.84 -11.08 4.32
CA GLU A 102 -6.18 -12.21 3.65
C GLU A 102 -5.15 -11.76 2.62
N LYS A 103 -5.45 -10.69 1.88
CA LYS A 103 -4.54 -10.03 0.93
C LYS A 103 -4.32 -8.60 1.36
N ASN A 104 -3.19 -8.35 2.01
CA ASN A 104 -2.93 -7.04 2.62
C ASN A 104 -2.62 -5.93 1.62
N TYR A 105 -2.31 -6.27 0.36
CA TYR A 105 -2.11 -5.32 -0.73
C TYR A 105 -3.10 -5.62 -1.86
N GLN A 106 -4.07 -4.72 -2.05
CA GLN A 106 -5.18 -4.91 -2.97
C GLN A 106 -5.22 -3.83 -4.03
N THR A 107 -5.65 -4.17 -5.25
CA THR A 107 -5.78 -3.23 -6.36
C THR A 107 -7.17 -3.33 -7.01
N ARG A 108 -7.83 -2.20 -7.25
CA ARG A 108 -9.10 -2.12 -7.97
C ARG A 108 -8.93 -1.24 -9.19
N TYR A 109 -9.24 -1.78 -10.37
CA TYR A 109 -9.14 -1.09 -11.65
C TYR A 109 -10.49 -0.47 -12.02
N ASN A 110 -10.45 0.60 -12.79
CA ASN A 110 -11.65 1.09 -13.48
C ASN A 110 -12.09 0.09 -14.58
N SER A 111 -13.14 0.45 -15.32
CA SER A 111 -13.73 -0.40 -16.35
C SER A 111 -12.91 -0.57 -17.63
N ILE A 112 -11.74 0.09 -17.74
CA ILE A 112 -10.86 -0.04 -18.90
C ILE A 112 -10.10 -1.37 -18.83
N HIS A 113 -9.84 -1.94 -20.01
CA HIS A 113 -9.01 -3.12 -20.14
C HIS A 113 -7.52 -2.74 -20.08
N TYR A 114 -6.78 -3.42 -19.21
CA TYR A 114 -5.32 -3.28 -19.07
C TYR A 114 -4.71 -4.68 -19.17
N LEU A 115 -3.63 -4.82 -19.94
CA LEU A 115 -3.02 -6.11 -20.26
C LEU A 115 -2.26 -6.73 -19.07
N ASN A 116 -1.57 -5.91 -18.30
CA ASN A 116 -0.64 -6.36 -17.25
C ASN A 116 -1.12 -5.92 -15.86
N LYS A 117 -2.32 -6.35 -15.47
CA LYS A 117 -2.86 -6.07 -14.13
C LYS A 117 -2.10 -6.88 -13.08
N ILE A 118 -1.75 -6.26 -11.96
CA ILE A 118 -1.37 -6.99 -10.76
C ILE A 118 -2.61 -7.50 -10.03
N GLU A 119 -2.48 -8.67 -9.42
CA GLU A 119 -3.47 -9.26 -8.53
C GLU A 119 -3.30 -8.78 -7.09
N ASP A 120 -4.30 -9.05 -6.26
CA ASP A 120 -4.21 -8.82 -4.81
C ASP A 120 -3.18 -9.81 -4.22
N ILE A 121 -2.20 -9.29 -3.47
CA ILE A 121 -1.11 -10.08 -2.91
C ILE A 121 -0.98 -9.86 -1.41
N ASN A 122 -0.22 -10.76 -0.78
CA ASN A 122 0.39 -10.45 0.50
C ASN A 122 1.75 -9.84 0.24
N LEU A 123 1.85 -8.54 0.50
CA LEU A 123 3.12 -7.85 0.53
C LEU A 123 3.94 -8.43 1.67
N ILE A 124 5.08 -9.05 1.33
CA ILE A 124 6.03 -9.59 2.29
C ILE A 124 7.05 -8.51 2.64
N GLY A 125 7.57 -8.55 3.88
CA GLY A 125 8.65 -7.66 4.30
C GLY A 125 9.89 -7.84 3.43
N ASN A 126 10.43 -6.74 2.93
CA ASN A 126 11.70 -6.73 2.22
C ASN A 126 12.86 -6.77 3.24
N ASP A 127 13.82 -7.69 3.09
CA ASP A 127 14.99 -7.83 3.96
C ASP A 127 15.85 -6.57 4.05
N LYS A 128 15.84 -5.73 3.00
CA LYS A 128 16.55 -4.45 2.99
C LYS A 128 15.78 -3.32 3.66
N CYS A 129 14.53 -3.55 4.06
CA CYS A 129 13.72 -2.55 4.75
C CYS A 129 14.21 -2.37 6.18
N GLN A 130 14.57 -1.15 6.57
CA GLN A 130 15.02 -0.82 7.93
C GLN A 130 13.97 -1.08 9.04
N PHE A 131 12.72 -1.28 8.64
CA PHE A 131 11.58 -1.53 9.53
C PHE A 131 11.15 -3.00 9.54
N CYS A 132 11.06 -3.64 8.38
CA CYS A 132 10.60 -5.03 8.24
C CYS A 132 11.73 -6.05 8.18
N GLY A 133 12.85 -5.71 7.53
CA GLY A 133 14.00 -6.60 7.30
C GLY A 133 14.94 -6.77 8.49
N VAL A 134 14.56 -6.25 9.66
CA VAL A 134 15.27 -6.52 10.92
C VAL A 134 14.70 -7.79 11.55
N SER A 135 14.83 -8.91 10.84
CA SER A 135 14.67 -10.25 11.41
C SER A 135 15.95 -10.61 12.16
N GLY A 136 16.14 -10.03 13.35
CA GLY A 136 17.30 -10.35 14.18
C GLY A 136 17.63 -9.28 15.21
N GLU A 137 16.81 -9.20 16.25
CA GLU A 137 17.26 -8.97 17.63
C GLU A 137 16.00 -8.97 18.50
N LEU A 138 15.59 -10.18 18.90
CA LEU A 138 15.07 -10.39 20.23
C LEU A 138 16.15 -9.90 21.19
N ASN A 139 16.12 -8.62 21.51
CA ASN A 139 16.77 -8.11 22.70
C ASN A 139 15.93 -8.61 23.89
N GLU A 140 16.17 -9.87 24.26
CA GLU A 140 16.06 -10.32 25.65
C GLU A 140 17.03 -9.47 26.47
N TYR A 141 16.55 -8.32 26.96
CA TYR A 141 17.17 -7.71 28.12
C TYR A 141 16.60 -8.39 29.36
N LYS A 142 17.46 -9.24 29.93
CA LYS A 142 17.53 -9.54 31.36
C LYS A 142 17.41 -8.29 32.23
#